data_AF-A0A6G1EMF4-F1
#
_entry.id   AF-A0A6G1EMF4-F1
#
_cell.length_a   1.000
_cell.length_b   1.000
_cell.length_c   1.000
_cell.angle_alpha   90.00
_cell.angle_beta   90.00
_cell.angle_gamma   90.00
#
_symmetry.space_group_name_H-M   'P 1'
#
loop_
_entity.id
_entity.type
_entity.pdbx_description
1 polymer ?
#
loop_
_entity_poly.entity_id
_entity_poly.type
_entity_poly.pdbx_seq_one_letter_code
_entity_poly.pdbx_strand_id
1 'polypeptide(L)'
;MKAPPPLHSPSPVAKRPRFSPFVLLLVLFLLLFSFLYGEDLKELLGSQAQARPPLHFNADGGAGNGIELPAAAEPEVEEERKTKRWKGRLPLAANGDDEDEECNVFSGIWVRDEAARPLYREADCPYIPPQLTCEAHGRPETAYQRWRWQPHDCTLPAFNAAKMLEALRGKRVMFVGDSLGRGQFTSLVCLLLAAVPDPAARSFDMSPDQQHSVFTAVEYNATVEFYWAPFLLQSNADNAVVHRISDRMVRRGSIGHHGRHWEGVDVIVFNTYLWWCTGLEFRILDGPFDDSGNRSETATSTWVSTEEAYAMAFREMLQWTREHMDFNTTRVFFTSMSPTHGKSQDWGGEAGGNCYGETEMIDDPAYWGSDSRRSVMRVIGDVLHGDGADVPVTFLNVTQLSLYRKDAHTSVYKKQWTPPTAEQLADPKSYADCVHWCLPGLQDTWNELLYTKLFYP
;
A
#
# COMPACT_ATOMS: atom_id res chain seq x y z
N MET A 1 -25.53 53.45 -81.81
CA MET A 1 -26.43 52.35 -81.38
C MET A 1 -25.81 51.03 -81.80
N LYS A 2 -25.31 50.24 -80.84
CA LYS A 2 -24.87 48.85 -81.00
C LYS A 2 -25.32 48.09 -79.75
N ALA A 3 -26.00 46.96 -79.97
CA ALA A 3 -26.63 46.13 -78.95
C ALA A 3 -25.59 45.41 -78.05
N PRO A 4 -25.95 45.04 -76.81
CA PRO A 4 -25.07 44.25 -75.96
C PRO A 4 -25.11 42.76 -76.34
N PRO A 5 -24.00 42.00 -76.15
CA PRO A 5 -23.93 40.56 -76.42
C PRO A 5 -24.55 39.73 -75.26
N PRO A 6 -24.84 38.43 -75.48
CA PRO A 6 -25.74 37.64 -74.63
C PRO A 6 -25.04 37.06 -73.39
N LEU A 7 -25.84 36.80 -72.34
CA LEU A 7 -25.43 36.10 -71.12
C LEU A 7 -25.03 34.65 -71.44
N HIS A 8 -23.83 34.25 -71.00
CA HIS A 8 -23.38 32.86 -70.96
C HIS A 8 -23.95 32.14 -69.73
N SER A 9 -24.62 31.01 -69.97
CA SER A 9 -25.00 30.01 -68.96
C SER A 9 -23.76 29.27 -68.43
N PRO A 10 -23.65 28.96 -67.12
CA PRO A 10 -22.52 28.18 -66.61
C PRO A 10 -22.75 26.68 -66.82
N SER A 11 -21.75 25.99 -67.37
CA SER A 11 -21.65 24.52 -67.40
C SER A 11 -21.45 23.94 -66.00
N PRO A 12 -21.90 22.70 -65.72
CA PRO A 12 -21.77 22.10 -64.39
C PRO A 12 -20.32 21.64 -64.17
N VAL A 13 -19.65 22.24 -63.19
CA VAL A 13 -18.37 21.77 -62.68
C VAL A 13 -18.62 20.48 -61.88
N ALA A 14 -18.13 19.35 -62.39
CA ALA A 14 -18.10 18.09 -61.65
C ALA A 14 -17.24 18.24 -60.39
N LYS A 15 -17.87 18.33 -59.22
CA LYS A 15 -17.19 18.28 -57.92
C LYS A 15 -16.69 16.85 -57.68
N ARG A 16 -15.37 16.63 -57.79
CA ARG A 16 -14.74 15.43 -57.21
C ARG A 16 -14.88 15.49 -55.68
N PRO A 17 -15.29 14.41 -54.99
CA PRO A 17 -15.37 14.41 -53.54
C PRO A 17 -13.95 14.51 -52.99
N ARG A 18 -13.63 15.65 -52.34
CA ARG A 18 -12.44 15.75 -51.50
C ARG A 18 -12.81 15.15 -50.15
N PHE A 19 -12.42 13.90 -49.92
CA PHE A 19 -12.48 13.32 -48.58
C PHE A 19 -11.51 14.11 -47.68
N SER A 20 -12.03 14.58 -46.54
CA SER A 20 -11.21 15.26 -45.55
C SER A 20 -10.11 14.31 -45.06
N PRO A 21 -8.85 14.74 -44.95
CA PRO A 21 -7.76 13.91 -44.42
C PRO A 21 -8.07 13.37 -43.01
N PHE A 22 -8.91 14.05 -42.24
CA PHE A 22 -9.41 13.59 -40.94
C PHE A 22 -10.31 12.36 -41.04
N VAL A 23 -11.12 12.24 -42.09
CA VAL A 23 -11.98 11.06 -42.30
C VAL A 23 -11.12 9.86 -42.68
N LEU A 24 -10.06 10.07 -43.46
CA LEU A 24 -9.14 9.01 -43.84
C LEU A 24 -8.34 8.50 -42.62
N LEU A 25 -7.88 9.42 -41.76
CA LEU A 25 -7.24 9.11 -40.48
C LEU A 25 -8.17 8.36 -39.53
N LEU A 26 -9.43 8.78 -39.42
CA LEU A 26 -10.42 8.09 -38.59
C LEU A 26 -10.69 6.66 -39.08
N VAL A 27 -10.83 6.47 -40.40
CA VAL A 27 -11.02 5.13 -40.98
C VAL A 27 -9.80 4.24 -40.75
N LEU A 28 -8.59 4.78 -40.92
CA LEU A 28 -7.35 4.07 -40.61
C LEU A 28 -7.25 3.69 -39.13
N PHE A 29 -7.60 4.60 -38.23
CA PHE A 29 -7.65 4.35 -36.79
C PHE A 29 -8.66 3.25 -36.43
N LEU A 30 -9.87 3.30 -36.99
CA LEU A 30 -10.90 2.29 -36.74
C LEU A 30 -10.50 0.91 -37.29
N LEU A 31 -9.84 0.85 -38.45
CA LEU A 31 -9.30 -0.40 -39.00
C LEU A 31 -8.16 -0.96 -38.14
N LEU A 32 -7.24 -0.11 -37.69
CA LEU A 32 -6.14 -0.51 -36.81
C LEU A 32 -6.66 -1.00 -35.45
N PHE A 33 -7.64 -0.29 -34.88
CA PHE A 33 -8.30 -0.66 -33.63
C PHE A 33 -9.05 -2.00 -33.77
N SER A 34 -9.76 -2.20 -34.88
CA SER A 34 -10.48 -3.46 -35.15
C SER A 34 -9.53 -4.64 -35.36
N PHE A 35 -8.34 -4.40 -35.93
CA PHE A 35 -7.32 -5.43 -36.10
C PHE A 35 -6.60 -5.78 -34.80
N LEU A 36 -6.30 -4.78 -33.96
CA LEU A 36 -5.59 -4.97 -32.69
C LEU A 36 -6.48 -5.52 -31.57
N TYR A 37 -7.77 -5.19 -31.57
CA TYR A 37 -8.68 -5.50 -30.45
C TYR A 37 -9.91 -6.33 -30.89
N GLY A 38 -9.96 -6.80 -32.14
CA GLY A 38 -11.12 -7.52 -32.68
C GLY A 38 -11.35 -8.89 -32.04
N GLU A 39 -10.28 -9.59 -31.64
CA GLU A 39 -10.37 -10.87 -30.94
C GLU A 39 -10.76 -10.65 -29.46
N ASP A 40 -10.15 -9.67 -28.78
CA ASP A 40 -10.47 -9.31 -27.38
C ASP A 40 -11.93 -8.84 -27.22
N LEU A 41 -12.47 -8.10 -28.21
CA LEU A 41 -13.86 -7.62 -28.18
C LEU A 41 -14.87 -8.77 -28.36
N LYS A 42 -14.52 -9.82 -29.12
CA LYS A 42 -15.37 -11.02 -29.24
C LYS A 42 -15.43 -11.80 -27.94
N GLU A 43 -14.34 -11.88 -27.20
CA GLU A 43 -14.27 -12.56 -25.90
C GLU A 43 -15.06 -11.79 -24.83
N LEU A 44 -14.96 -10.45 -24.84
CA LEU A 44 -15.72 -9.57 -23.96
C LEU A 44 -17.24 -9.65 -24.20
N LEU A 45 -17.67 -9.72 -25.46
CA LEU A 45 -19.10 -9.82 -25.83
C LEU A 45 -19.65 -11.25 -25.71
N GLY A 46 -18.81 -12.27 -25.87
CA GLY A 46 -19.18 -13.68 -25.70
C GLY A 46 -19.45 -14.05 -24.24
N SER A 47 -18.67 -13.50 -23.29
CA SER A 47 -18.81 -13.78 -21.86
C SER A 47 -20.12 -13.26 -21.25
N GLN A 48 -20.75 -12.22 -21.82
CA GLN A 48 -22.02 -11.68 -21.33
C GLN A 48 -23.26 -12.49 -21.77
N ALA A 49 -23.14 -13.42 -22.72
CA ALA A 49 -24.29 -14.16 -23.25
C ALA A 49 -24.65 -15.44 -22.47
N GLN A 50 -23.86 -15.84 -21.46
CA GLN A 50 -23.97 -17.17 -20.83
C GLN A 50 -24.33 -17.16 -19.33
N ALA A 51 -24.96 -16.10 -18.84
CA ALA A 51 -25.51 -16.05 -17.48
C ALA A 51 -27.00 -15.71 -17.48
N ARG A 52 -27.84 -16.71 -17.78
CA ARG A 52 -29.27 -16.80 -17.37
C ARG A 52 -29.86 -18.15 -17.82
N PRO A 53 -30.28 -19.05 -16.92
CA PRO A 53 -31.15 -20.15 -17.31
C PRO A 53 -32.60 -19.64 -17.42
N PRO A 54 -33.36 -19.96 -18.48
CA PRO A 54 -34.78 -19.67 -18.52
C PRO A 54 -35.55 -20.75 -17.73
N LEU A 55 -36.41 -20.30 -16.82
CA LEU A 55 -37.48 -21.11 -16.25
C LEU A 55 -38.50 -21.43 -17.35
N HIS A 56 -38.80 -22.71 -17.58
CA HIS A 56 -39.96 -23.12 -18.36
C HIS A 56 -40.65 -24.35 -17.76
N PHE A 57 -41.99 -24.23 -17.67
CA PHE A 57 -42.97 -25.17 -17.13
C PHE A 57 -43.11 -26.45 -17.97
N ASN A 58 -43.44 -27.55 -17.28
CA ASN A 58 -43.73 -28.90 -17.80
C ASN A 58 -44.90 -28.98 -18.80
N ALA A 59 -44.79 -29.90 -19.77
CA ALA A 59 -45.90 -30.72 -20.28
C ALA A 59 -45.40 -31.99 -21.03
N ASP A 60 -45.85 -33.15 -20.53
CA ASP A 60 -46.13 -34.47 -21.14
C ASP A 60 -45.33 -35.07 -22.34
N GLY A 61 -44.99 -36.37 -22.17
CA GLY A 61 -45.28 -37.40 -23.19
C GLY A 61 -44.14 -38.31 -23.69
N GLY A 62 -44.17 -39.60 -23.29
CA GLY A 62 -43.99 -40.73 -24.23
C GLY A 62 -42.59 -41.33 -24.52
N ALA A 63 -42.32 -42.48 -23.89
CA ALA A 63 -41.69 -43.72 -24.39
C ALA A 63 -40.48 -43.71 -25.37
N GLY A 64 -39.43 -44.47 -24.99
CA GLY A 64 -38.71 -45.35 -25.94
C GLY A 64 -37.18 -45.48 -25.84
N ASN A 65 -36.75 -46.64 -25.34
CA ASN A 65 -35.51 -47.40 -25.62
C ASN A 65 -34.12 -46.84 -25.25
N GLY A 66 -33.43 -47.66 -24.46
CA GLY A 66 -32.09 -47.42 -23.93
C GLY A 66 -30.96 -47.59 -24.94
N ILE A 67 -29.89 -46.85 -24.68
CA ILE A 67 -28.52 -47.15 -25.06
C ILE A 67 -27.71 -46.99 -23.77
N GLU A 68 -27.19 -48.09 -23.24
CA GLU A 68 -26.27 -48.11 -22.12
C GLU A 68 -24.92 -47.53 -22.57
N LEU A 69 -24.50 -46.42 -21.97
CA LEU A 69 -23.14 -45.89 -22.03
C LEU A 69 -22.51 -45.97 -20.62
N PRO A 70 -21.21 -46.25 -20.52
CA PRO A 70 -20.56 -46.61 -19.26
C PRO A 70 -20.62 -45.46 -18.25
N ALA A 71 -20.78 -45.82 -16.98
CA ALA A 71 -20.91 -44.92 -15.84
C ALA A 71 -19.86 -43.81 -15.90
N ALA A 72 -20.34 -42.57 -16.02
CA ALA A 72 -19.53 -41.39 -15.75
C ALA A 72 -19.02 -41.50 -14.31
N ALA A 73 -17.71 -41.35 -14.13
CA ALA A 73 -17.12 -41.17 -12.82
C ALA A 73 -17.90 -40.09 -12.07
N GLU A 74 -18.29 -40.40 -10.84
CA GLU A 74 -18.89 -39.43 -9.94
C GLU A 74 -18.01 -38.17 -9.92
N PRO A 75 -18.59 -36.97 -9.98
CA PRO A 75 -17.80 -35.76 -9.80
C PRO A 75 -17.13 -35.88 -8.43
N GLU A 76 -15.80 -35.85 -8.43
CA GLU A 76 -15.01 -35.67 -7.22
C GLU A 76 -15.65 -34.53 -6.44
N VAL A 77 -16.07 -34.85 -5.22
CA VAL A 77 -16.57 -33.90 -4.25
C VAL A 77 -15.56 -32.75 -4.22
N GLU A 78 -15.99 -31.60 -4.73
CA GLU A 78 -15.30 -30.33 -4.53
C GLU A 78 -15.27 -30.14 -3.01
N GLU A 79 -14.17 -30.60 -2.41
CA GLU A 79 -13.94 -30.49 -0.98
C GLU A 79 -13.98 -28.99 -0.70
N GLU A 80 -15.09 -28.53 -0.10
CA GLU A 80 -15.16 -27.23 0.56
C GLU A 80 -13.87 -27.11 1.35
N ARG A 81 -12.93 -26.32 0.82
CA ARG A 81 -11.68 -25.99 1.49
C ARG A 81 -12.10 -25.08 2.63
N LYS A 82 -12.60 -25.69 3.73
CA LYS A 82 -12.89 -25.04 4.99
C LYS A 82 -11.58 -24.42 5.43
N THR A 83 -11.39 -23.16 5.08
CA THR A 83 -10.24 -22.37 5.49
C THR A 83 -10.24 -22.43 7.01
N LYS A 84 -9.27 -23.18 7.57
CA LYS A 84 -9.13 -23.36 9.02
C LYS A 84 -8.67 -22.03 9.60
N ARG A 85 -9.63 -21.13 9.86
CA ARG A 85 -9.37 -19.86 10.54
C ARG A 85 -8.80 -20.15 11.93
N TRP A 86 -7.75 -19.42 12.29
CA TRP A 86 -7.14 -19.51 13.61
C TRP A 86 -8.17 -19.14 14.71
N LYS A 87 -8.19 -19.89 15.82
CA LYS A 87 -9.21 -19.78 16.89
C LYS A 87 -8.62 -19.49 18.29
N GLY A 88 -7.35 -19.12 18.39
CA GLY A 88 -6.75 -18.81 19.68
C GLY A 88 -7.17 -17.42 20.19
N ARG A 89 -6.75 -17.09 21.41
CA ARG A 89 -6.87 -15.74 21.95
C ARG A 89 -5.67 -14.91 21.51
N LEU A 90 -5.92 -13.73 20.93
CA LEU A 90 -4.85 -12.83 20.51
C LEU A 90 -4.05 -12.33 21.72
N PRO A 91 -2.70 -12.49 21.74
CA PRO A 91 -1.88 -11.96 22.82
C PRO A 91 -2.05 -10.45 23.00
N LEU A 92 -1.88 -9.96 24.24
CA LEU A 92 -2.00 -8.54 24.63
C LEU A 92 -3.41 -7.93 24.51
N ALA A 93 -4.44 -8.68 24.10
CA ALA A 93 -5.82 -8.20 24.10
C ALA A 93 -6.35 -7.99 25.54
N ALA A 94 -6.79 -6.76 25.84
CA ALA A 94 -7.26 -6.32 27.15
C ALA A 94 -8.70 -6.76 27.45
N ASN A 95 -9.54 -6.93 26.43
CA ASN A 95 -10.92 -7.38 26.59
C ASN A 95 -10.99 -8.91 26.67
N GLY A 96 -11.99 -9.43 27.41
CA GLY A 96 -12.40 -10.84 27.34
C GLY A 96 -13.35 -11.06 26.17
N ASP A 97 -13.63 -12.33 25.83
CA ASP A 97 -14.38 -12.77 24.64
C ASP A 97 -15.85 -12.30 24.57
N ASP A 98 -16.31 -11.42 25.47
CA ASP A 98 -17.73 -11.06 25.68
C ASP A 98 -18.09 -9.58 25.35
N GLU A 99 -17.16 -8.77 24.81
CA GLU A 99 -17.43 -7.38 24.38
C GLU A 99 -17.13 -7.18 22.88
N ASP A 100 -17.74 -8.01 22.04
CA ASP A 100 -17.68 -7.88 20.58
C ASP A 100 -18.74 -6.87 20.07
N GLU A 101 -18.51 -5.57 20.29
CA GLU A 101 -19.02 -4.61 19.31
C GLU A 101 -18.07 -4.62 18.11
N GLU A 102 -18.51 -5.24 17.01
CA GLU A 102 -17.76 -5.36 15.75
C GLU A 102 -17.52 -3.97 15.13
N CYS A 103 -16.54 -3.23 15.64
CA CYS A 103 -16.18 -1.92 15.13
C CYS A 103 -15.11 -2.02 14.05
N ASN A 104 -15.47 -1.58 12.84
CA ASN A 104 -14.48 -1.34 11.78
C ASN A 104 -13.77 0.00 12.00
N VAL A 105 -12.71 -0.02 12.81
CA VAL A 105 -11.87 1.15 13.13
C VAL A 105 -11.21 1.81 11.90
N PHE A 106 -11.19 1.15 10.74
CA PHE A 106 -10.60 1.65 9.50
C PHE A 106 -11.61 2.38 8.60
N SER A 107 -12.89 2.38 8.97
CA SER A 107 -13.97 3.08 8.27
C SER A 107 -14.44 4.26 9.10
N GLY A 108 -14.34 5.47 8.57
CA GLY A 108 -14.51 6.69 9.36
C GLY A 108 -14.23 7.96 8.59
N ILE A 109 -14.06 9.05 9.34
CA ILE A 109 -13.78 10.38 8.82
C ILE A 109 -12.66 11.06 9.62
N TRP A 110 -11.97 11.99 8.97
CA TRP A 110 -11.06 12.90 9.65
C TRP A 110 -11.85 14.04 10.32
N VAL A 111 -11.57 14.26 11.59
CA VAL A 111 -12.17 15.32 12.40
C VAL A 111 -11.07 16.19 12.96
N ARG A 112 -11.30 17.50 12.95
CA ARG A 112 -10.35 18.47 13.51
C ARG A 112 -10.43 18.45 15.04
N ASP A 113 -9.28 18.41 15.70
CA ASP A 113 -9.15 18.40 17.16
C ASP A 113 -8.00 19.32 17.58
N GLU A 114 -8.33 20.58 17.88
CA GLU A 114 -7.36 21.59 18.29
C GLU A 114 -6.86 21.40 19.72
N ALA A 115 -7.61 20.65 20.56
CA ALA A 115 -7.33 20.54 21.98
C ALA A 115 -6.35 19.41 22.28
N ALA A 116 -6.48 18.28 21.58
CA ALA A 116 -5.69 17.08 21.86
C ALA A 116 -4.56 16.80 20.83
N ARG A 117 -4.46 17.58 19.75
CA ARG A 117 -3.46 17.36 18.70
C ARG A 117 -2.43 18.49 18.58
N PRO A 118 -1.20 18.19 18.12
CA PRO A 118 -0.64 16.84 17.94
C PRO A 118 -0.39 16.15 19.29
N LEU A 119 -0.18 14.83 19.27
CA LEU A 119 0.08 14.04 20.48
C LEU A 119 1.46 14.32 21.12
N TYR A 120 2.37 14.88 20.34
CA TYR A 120 3.68 15.39 20.77
C TYR A 120 4.10 16.51 19.82
N ARG A 121 5.06 17.37 20.20
CA ARG A 121 5.62 18.38 19.28
C ARG A 121 6.86 17.83 18.58
N GLU A 122 7.11 18.25 17.35
CA GLU A 122 8.29 17.85 16.57
C GLU A 122 9.60 18.05 17.37
N ALA A 123 9.73 19.21 18.02
CA ALA A 123 10.92 19.57 18.82
C ALA A 123 11.13 18.72 20.09
N ASP A 124 10.09 18.03 20.58
CA ASP A 124 10.17 17.21 21.80
C ASP A 124 10.70 15.79 21.51
N CYS A 125 10.75 15.37 20.25
CA CYS A 125 11.21 14.04 19.87
C CYS A 125 12.54 14.09 19.09
N PRO A 126 13.69 13.81 19.75
CA PRO A 126 15.00 13.87 19.09
C PRO A 126 15.27 12.71 18.12
N TYR A 127 14.38 11.72 18.06
CA TYR A 127 14.52 10.54 17.22
C TYR A 127 13.91 10.71 15.82
N ILE A 128 13.22 11.83 15.55
CA ILE A 128 12.69 12.11 14.22
C ILE A 128 13.86 12.37 13.27
N PRO A 129 14.02 11.58 12.19
CA PRO A 129 15.09 11.82 11.25
C PRO A 129 14.80 13.10 10.44
N PRO A 130 15.82 13.86 10.02
CA PRO A 130 15.64 15.16 9.37
C PRO A 130 14.81 15.17 8.07
N GLN A 131 14.52 14.01 7.50
CA GLN A 131 13.65 13.89 6.33
C GLN A 131 12.16 14.03 6.68
N LEU A 132 11.78 13.92 7.96
CA LEU A 132 10.39 13.93 8.43
C LEU A 132 10.08 15.13 9.36
N THR A 133 11.10 15.91 9.75
CA THR A 133 10.98 17.13 10.58
C THR A 133 10.60 18.34 9.72
N CYS A 134 9.32 18.49 9.40
CA CYS A 134 8.86 19.52 8.48
C CYS A 134 8.91 20.93 9.07
N GLU A 135 8.58 21.11 10.35
CA GLU A 135 8.62 22.41 11.01
C GLU A 135 10.06 22.94 11.06
N ALA A 136 11.02 22.09 11.47
CA ALA A 136 12.44 22.43 11.50
C ALA A 136 13.02 22.73 10.11
N HIS A 137 12.37 22.25 9.03
CA HIS A 137 12.75 22.53 7.64
C HIS A 137 11.85 23.59 6.98
N GLY A 138 11.20 24.43 7.79
CA GLY A 138 10.60 25.68 7.34
C GLY A 138 9.16 25.55 6.85
N ARG A 139 8.46 24.45 7.15
CA ARG A 139 7.03 24.33 6.86
C ARG A 139 6.25 25.37 7.68
N PRO A 140 5.56 26.34 7.03
CA PRO A 140 4.95 27.46 7.75
C PRO A 140 3.62 27.08 8.44
N GLU A 141 2.86 26.15 7.87
CA GLU A 141 1.57 25.72 8.36
C GLU A 141 1.66 24.43 9.21
N THR A 142 0.89 24.39 10.31
CA THR A 142 0.80 23.23 11.21
C THR A 142 -0.61 22.65 11.29
N ALA A 143 -1.55 23.13 10.45
CA ALA A 143 -2.94 22.70 10.47
C ALA A 143 -3.09 21.20 10.16
N TYR A 144 -2.21 20.62 9.34
CA TYR A 144 -2.18 19.18 9.04
C TYR A 144 -2.00 18.30 10.30
N GLN A 145 -1.44 18.85 11.38
CA GLN A 145 -1.23 18.14 12.64
C GLN A 145 -2.50 18.06 13.48
N ARG A 146 -3.54 18.87 13.18
CA ARG A 146 -4.74 19.05 14.03
C ARG A 146 -5.87 18.08 13.68
N TRP A 147 -5.56 16.99 12.98
CA TRP A 147 -6.55 16.01 12.52
C TRP A 147 -6.47 14.73 13.34
N ARG A 148 -7.63 14.20 13.72
CA ARG A 148 -7.78 12.86 14.30
C ARG A 148 -8.72 12.01 13.45
N TRP A 149 -8.50 10.72 13.42
CA TRP A 149 -9.42 9.77 12.79
C TRP A 149 -10.56 9.42 13.75
N GLN A 150 -11.79 9.46 13.24
CA GLN A 150 -13.01 9.08 13.96
C GLN A 150 -13.69 7.95 13.17
N PRO A 151 -13.63 6.69 13.66
CA PRO A 151 -14.42 5.61 13.09
C PRO A 151 -15.92 5.93 13.14
N HIS A 152 -16.68 5.38 12.20
CA HIS A 152 -18.14 5.58 12.13
C HIS A 152 -18.88 4.92 13.29
N ASP A 153 -18.48 3.69 13.62
CA ASP A 153 -19.27 2.82 14.50
C ASP A 153 -18.76 2.83 15.95
N CYS A 154 -17.58 3.42 16.21
CA CYS A 154 -17.02 3.51 17.55
C CYS A 154 -16.06 4.69 17.70
N THR A 155 -15.59 4.90 18.94
CA THR A 155 -14.54 5.88 19.24
C THR A 155 -13.24 5.16 19.55
N LEU A 156 -12.14 5.62 18.96
CA LEU A 156 -10.82 5.06 19.27
C LEU A 156 -10.47 5.31 20.74
N PRO A 157 -9.91 4.32 21.46
CA PRO A 157 -9.35 4.55 22.78
C PRO A 157 -8.22 5.57 22.68
N ALA A 158 -8.15 6.50 23.63
CA ALA A 158 -7.06 7.46 23.70
C ALA A 158 -5.71 6.72 23.85
N PHE A 159 -4.72 7.13 23.04
CA PHE A 159 -3.37 6.56 23.14
C PHE A 159 -2.79 6.83 24.52
N ASN A 160 -2.32 5.77 25.19
CA ASN A 160 -1.72 5.86 26.51
C ASN A 160 -0.35 5.17 26.50
N ALA A 161 0.70 5.99 26.46
CA ALA A 161 2.09 5.55 26.41
C ALA A 161 2.46 4.65 27.59
N ALA A 162 2.07 5.03 28.82
CA ALA A 162 2.38 4.26 30.03
C ALA A 162 1.69 2.89 30.03
N LYS A 163 0.42 2.83 29.61
CA LYS A 163 -0.31 1.56 29.45
C LYS A 163 0.35 0.67 28.40
N MET A 164 0.76 1.24 27.26
CA MET A 164 1.42 0.49 26.22
C MET A 164 2.78 -0.07 26.69
N LEU A 165 3.63 0.77 27.30
CA LEU A 165 4.92 0.32 27.82
C LEU A 165 4.79 -0.72 28.93
N GLU A 166 3.80 -0.58 29.81
CA GLU A 166 3.56 -1.58 30.86
C GLU A 166 3.15 -2.94 30.28
N ALA A 167 2.26 -2.95 29.28
CA ALA A 167 1.89 -4.17 28.59
C ALA A 167 3.03 -4.78 27.77
N LEU A 168 3.98 -3.95 27.32
CA LEU A 168 5.20 -4.35 26.60
C LEU A 168 6.40 -4.58 27.53
N ARG A 169 6.20 -4.63 28.85
CA ARG A 169 7.29 -4.86 29.80
C ARG A 169 7.98 -6.20 29.51
N GLY A 170 9.29 -6.16 29.30
CA GLY A 170 10.08 -7.34 28.94
C GLY A 170 9.85 -7.85 27.51
N LYS A 171 9.24 -7.05 26.63
CA LYS A 171 8.84 -7.44 25.27
C LYS A 171 9.53 -6.63 24.19
N ARG A 172 9.53 -7.20 22.98
CA ARG A 172 10.08 -6.59 21.75
C ARG A 172 8.97 -6.29 20.75
N VAL A 173 8.92 -5.04 20.27
CA VAL A 173 8.10 -4.63 19.12
C VAL A 173 9.03 -4.39 17.94
N MET A 174 8.77 -4.98 16.77
CA MET A 174 9.60 -4.77 15.58
C MET A 174 8.76 -4.37 14.37
N PHE A 175 9.10 -3.23 13.76
CA PHE A 175 8.63 -2.83 12.44
C PHE A 175 9.58 -3.38 11.38
N VAL A 176 9.06 -4.06 10.37
CA VAL A 176 9.85 -4.66 9.30
C VAL A 176 9.33 -4.18 7.96
N GLY A 177 10.17 -3.54 7.16
CA GLY A 177 9.72 -3.10 5.84
C GLY A 177 10.53 -1.97 5.22
N ASP A 178 9.82 -1.07 4.56
CA ASP A 178 10.37 0.04 3.77
C ASP A 178 10.44 1.36 4.56
N SER A 179 10.71 2.46 3.86
CA SER A 179 10.86 3.77 4.49
C SER A 179 9.58 4.30 5.15
N LEU A 180 8.39 3.82 4.76
CA LEU A 180 7.12 4.20 5.37
C LEU A 180 6.94 3.46 6.70
N GLY A 181 7.33 2.18 6.78
CA GLY A 181 7.42 1.44 8.04
C GLY A 181 8.39 2.08 9.02
N ARG A 182 9.53 2.60 8.54
CA ARG A 182 10.47 3.38 9.37
C ARG A 182 9.84 4.65 9.94
N GLY A 183 9.00 5.33 9.16
CA GLY A 183 8.24 6.49 9.63
C GLY A 183 7.23 6.11 10.72
N GLN A 184 6.50 5.00 10.56
CA GLN A 184 5.58 4.48 11.57
C GLN A 184 6.30 4.09 12.87
N PHE A 185 7.45 3.41 12.76
CA PHE A 185 8.36 3.15 13.88
C PHE A 185 8.75 4.43 14.62
N THR A 186 9.21 5.44 13.88
CA THR A 186 9.67 6.71 14.45
C THR A 186 8.53 7.42 15.19
N SER A 187 7.34 7.46 14.59
CA SER A 187 6.14 8.00 15.23
C SER A 187 5.83 7.27 16.54
N LEU A 188 5.90 5.93 16.58
CA LEU A 188 5.63 5.18 17.81
C LEU A 188 6.65 5.52 18.90
N VAL A 189 7.94 5.58 18.56
CA VAL A 189 8.98 5.99 19.51
C VAL A 189 8.66 7.36 20.11
N CYS A 190 8.28 8.34 19.28
CA CYS A 190 7.91 9.68 19.75
C CYS A 190 6.68 9.68 20.67
N LEU A 191 5.65 8.92 20.32
CA LEU A 191 4.43 8.76 21.14
C LEU A 191 4.74 8.18 22.52
N LEU A 192 5.68 7.24 22.61
CA LEU A 192 6.05 6.60 23.87
C LEU A 192 6.89 7.50 24.80
N LEU A 193 7.55 8.54 24.27
CA LEU A 193 8.39 9.43 25.08
C LEU A 193 7.62 10.14 26.20
N ALA A 194 6.30 10.32 26.05
CA ALA A 194 5.45 10.89 27.09
C ALA A 194 5.49 10.10 28.41
N ALA A 195 5.77 8.78 28.35
CA ALA A 195 5.90 7.92 29.52
C ALA A 195 7.37 7.69 29.95
N VAL A 196 8.34 8.08 29.13
CA VAL A 196 9.79 8.00 29.43
C VAL A 196 10.47 9.35 29.14
N PRO A 197 10.12 10.41 29.91
CA PRO A 197 10.62 11.76 29.65
C PRO A 197 12.10 11.92 30.03
N ASP A 198 12.62 11.14 31.00
CA ASP A 198 14.01 11.18 31.40
C ASP A 198 14.92 10.56 30.31
N PRO A 199 15.85 11.34 29.72
CA PRO A 199 16.81 10.79 28.76
C PRO A 199 17.68 9.66 29.31
N ALA A 200 17.90 9.59 30.63
CA ALA A 200 18.66 8.50 31.25
C ALA A 200 17.87 7.17 31.31
N ALA A 201 16.54 7.23 31.20
CA ALA A 201 15.65 6.06 31.22
C ALA A 201 15.42 5.45 29.83
N ARG A 202 16.15 5.90 28.80
CA ARG A 202 16.00 5.44 27.42
C ARG A 202 17.31 5.41 26.64
N SER A 203 17.42 4.51 25.66
CA SER A 203 18.52 4.47 24.69
C SER A 203 18.00 4.36 23.26
N PHE A 204 18.85 4.71 22.30
CA PHE A 204 18.58 4.52 20.89
C PHE A 204 19.86 4.11 20.17
N ASP A 205 19.86 2.90 19.63
CA ASP A 205 21.00 2.27 18.98
C ASP A 205 20.65 2.01 17.51
N MET A 206 21.59 2.28 16.60
CA MET A 206 21.42 2.06 15.17
C MET A 206 22.64 1.34 14.63
N SER A 207 22.42 0.25 13.89
CA SER A 207 23.51 -0.48 13.25
C SER A 207 24.26 0.40 12.24
N PRO A 208 25.56 0.18 11.99
CA PRO A 208 26.35 1.01 11.08
C PRO A 208 25.79 1.10 9.65
N ASP A 209 25.18 0.02 9.17
CA ASP A 209 24.49 -0.07 7.88
C ASP A 209 23.06 0.47 7.90
N GLN A 210 22.59 0.94 9.06
CA GLN A 210 21.24 1.42 9.34
C GLN A 210 20.13 0.40 9.06
N GLN A 211 20.49 -0.89 8.95
CA GLN A 211 19.53 -1.96 8.72
C GLN A 211 18.66 -2.23 9.95
N HIS A 212 19.20 -2.02 11.15
CA HIS A 212 18.49 -2.25 12.42
C HIS A 212 18.60 -1.03 13.34
N SER A 213 17.47 -0.55 13.84
CA SER A 213 17.39 0.51 14.84
C SER A 213 16.61 0.00 16.05
N VAL A 214 17.06 0.32 17.26
CA VAL A 214 16.49 -0.16 18.52
C VAL A 214 16.33 1.01 19.47
N PHE A 215 15.09 1.35 19.81
CA PHE A 215 14.76 2.22 20.94
C PHE A 215 14.49 1.34 22.17
N THR A 216 15.11 1.67 23.30
CA THR A 216 14.92 0.93 24.56
C THR A 216 14.32 1.84 25.61
N ALA A 217 13.20 1.43 26.20
CA ALA A 217 12.65 2.02 27.43
C ALA A 217 13.17 1.21 28.63
N VAL A 218 14.21 1.72 29.29
CA VAL A 218 15.06 0.95 30.23
C VAL A 218 14.26 0.41 31.42
N GLU A 219 13.43 1.25 32.05
CA GLU A 219 12.63 0.86 33.22
C GLU A 219 11.57 -0.20 32.90
N TYR A 220 11.15 -0.29 31.64
CA TYR A 220 10.19 -1.28 31.17
C TYR A 220 10.86 -2.54 30.64
N ASN A 221 12.19 -2.51 30.43
CA ASN A 221 12.89 -3.55 29.67
C ASN A 221 12.16 -3.87 28.36
N ALA A 222 11.68 -2.82 27.67
CA ALA A 222 10.87 -2.93 26.46
C ALA A 222 11.62 -2.29 25.29
N THR A 223 11.61 -2.93 24.12
CA THR A 223 12.21 -2.40 22.90
C THR A 223 11.16 -2.12 21.83
N VAL A 224 11.39 -1.04 21.08
CA VAL A 224 10.74 -0.77 19.80
C VAL A 224 11.84 -0.73 18.75
N GLU A 225 11.70 -1.53 17.71
CA GLU A 225 12.75 -1.82 16.75
C GLU A 225 12.27 -1.54 15.32
N PHE A 226 13.18 -1.16 14.44
CA PHE A 226 12.97 -1.11 13.00
C PHE A 226 14.02 -1.94 12.29
N TYR A 227 13.58 -2.83 11.38
CA TYR A 227 14.43 -3.64 10.52
C TYR A 227 14.13 -3.34 9.05
N TRP A 228 15.16 -2.91 8.32
CA TRP A 228 15.08 -2.59 6.90
C TRP A 228 15.05 -3.86 6.04
N ALA A 229 13.89 -4.11 5.45
CA ALA A 229 13.64 -5.17 4.48
C ALA A 229 12.53 -4.71 3.53
N PRO A 230 12.83 -3.78 2.60
CA PRO A 230 11.80 -3.02 1.88
C PRO A 230 10.92 -3.89 0.98
N PHE A 231 11.40 -5.08 0.62
CA PHE A 231 10.68 -6.11 -0.12
C PHE A 231 10.38 -7.37 0.70
N LEU A 232 10.74 -7.39 2.00
CA LEU A 232 10.72 -8.54 2.93
C LEU A 232 11.66 -9.70 2.55
N LEU A 233 11.80 -10.00 1.26
CA LEU A 233 12.75 -10.94 0.69
C LEU A 233 14.15 -10.33 0.56
N GLN A 234 15.16 -11.17 0.35
CA GLN A 234 16.49 -10.71 -0.04
C GLN A 234 16.40 -9.95 -1.36
N SER A 235 16.97 -8.76 -1.42
CA SER A 235 16.93 -7.88 -2.59
C SER A 235 18.26 -7.16 -2.81
N ASN A 236 18.45 -6.61 -4.01
CA ASN A 236 19.58 -5.73 -4.26
C ASN A 236 19.47 -4.37 -3.56
N ALA A 237 18.35 -4.07 -2.89
CA ALA A 237 18.09 -2.80 -2.21
C ALA A 237 18.06 -2.90 -0.67
N ASP A 238 18.67 -3.97 -0.13
CA ASP A 238 18.70 -4.25 1.32
C ASP A 238 19.69 -3.37 2.11
N ASN A 239 20.55 -2.59 1.44
CA ASN A 239 21.41 -1.62 2.11
C ASN A 239 20.64 -0.34 2.44
N ALA A 240 20.28 -0.11 3.70
CA ALA A 240 19.46 1.02 4.12
C ALA A 240 20.07 2.42 3.84
N VAL A 241 21.37 2.51 3.52
CA VAL A 241 22.07 3.75 3.15
C VAL A 241 22.17 3.91 1.63
N VAL A 242 22.54 2.84 0.91
CA VAL A 242 22.77 2.82 -0.54
C VAL A 242 21.74 1.91 -1.21
N HIS A 243 20.49 2.37 -1.27
CA HIS A 243 19.35 1.61 -1.81
C HIS A 243 18.63 2.29 -2.99
N ARG A 244 19.16 3.42 -3.49
CA ARG A 244 18.57 4.13 -4.64
C ARG A 244 18.94 3.42 -5.94
N ILE A 245 18.25 2.31 -6.19
CA ILE A 245 18.47 1.43 -7.34
C ILE A 245 17.23 1.47 -8.23
N SER A 246 17.44 1.64 -9.53
CA SER A 246 16.37 1.69 -10.55
C SER A 246 15.92 0.30 -10.99
N ASP A 247 16.86 -0.63 -11.22
CA ASP A 247 16.58 -2.01 -11.60
C ASP A 247 16.50 -2.90 -10.36
N ARG A 248 15.41 -2.76 -9.62
CA ARG A 248 15.20 -3.50 -8.37
C ARG A 248 14.80 -4.94 -8.66
N MET A 249 15.34 -5.86 -7.87
CA MET A 249 15.01 -7.28 -7.98
C MET A 249 14.99 -7.93 -6.61
N VAL A 250 14.14 -8.95 -6.49
CA VAL A 250 14.02 -9.77 -5.27
C VAL A 250 14.36 -11.21 -5.60
N ARG A 251 14.99 -11.91 -4.65
CA ARG A 251 15.30 -13.32 -4.80
C ARG A 251 14.14 -14.17 -4.28
N ARG A 252 13.67 -15.11 -5.10
CA ARG A 252 12.64 -16.07 -4.72
C ARG A 252 13.10 -16.98 -3.58
N GLY A 253 12.19 -17.34 -2.66
CA GLY A 253 12.43 -18.32 -1.61
C GLY A 253 13.49 -17.86 -0.60
N SER A 254 13.62 -16.55 -0.40
CA SER A 254 14.75 -15.95 0.33
C SER A 254 14.37 -15.25 1.61
N ILE A 255 13.11 -15.36 2.05
CA ILE A 255 12.63 -14.64 3.23
C ILE A 255 13.43 -14.96 4.50
N GLY A 256 13.91 -16.20 4.66
CA GLY A 256 14.77 -16.59 5.79
C GLY A 256 16.09 -15.82 5.87
N HIS A 257 16.50 -15.13 4.80
CA HIS A 257 17.64 -14.22 4.83
C HIS A 257 17.40 -13.07 5.82
N HIS A 258 16.21 -12.48 5.85
CA HIS A 258 15.88 -11.45 6.83
C HIS A 258 15.16 -12.05 8.06
N GLY A 259 14.33 -13.07 7.84
CA GLY A 259 13.51 -13.73 8.86
C GLY A 259 14.25 -14.15 10.13
N ARG A 260 15.50 -14.63 10.00
CA ARG A 260 16.35 -15.00 11.14
C ARG A 260 16.56 -13.88 12.18
N HIS A 261 16.34 -12.62 11.81
CA HIS A 261 16.47 -11.46 12.70
C HIS A 261 15.15 -11.09 13.41
N TRP A 262 14.03 -11.66 12.97
CA TRP A 262 12.68 -11.33 13.45
C TRP A 262 12.16 -12.34 14.48
N GLU A 263 12.84 -13.49 14.62
CA GLU A 263 12.46 -14.53 15.58
C GLU A 263 12.47 -14.01 17.03
N GLY A 264 11.52 -14.50 17.82
CA GLY A 264 11.38 -14.14 19.23
C GLY A 264 10.86 -12.72 19.49
N VAL A 265 10.32 -12.04 18.48
CA VAL A 265 9.61 -10.75 18.66
C VAL A 265 8.18 -10.99 19.16
N ASP A 266 7.72 -10.17 20.11
CA ASP A 266 6.38 -10.27 20.70
C ASP A 266 5.31 -9.56 19.86
N VAL A 267 5.66 -8.45 19.21
CA VAL A 267 4.77 -7.73 18.29
C VAL A 267 5.53 -7.37 17.03
N ILE A 268 5.14 -7.93 15.89
CA ILE A 268 5.78 -7.66 14.61
C ILE A 268 4.81 -6.92 13.68
N VAL A 269 5.27 -5.84 13.06
CA VAL A 269 4.50 -4.99 12.16
C VAL A 269 5.21 -4.94 10.81
N PHE A 270 4.69 -5.70 9.85
CA PHE A 270 5.22 -5.73 8.49
C PHE A 270 4.64 -4.60 7.64
N ASN A 271 5.44 -4.05 6.72
CA ASN A 271 4.95 -3.23 5.61
C ASN A 271 5.82 -3.46 4.36
N THR A 272 5.22 -3.40 3.18
CA THR A 272 5.95 -3.31 1.91
C THR A 272 4.97 -2.91 0.82
N TYR A 273 5.26 -1.87 0.03
CA TYR A 273 4.35 -1.50 -1.09
C TYR A 273 5.03 -0.65 -2.16
N LEU A 274 5.54 0.51 -1.75
CA LEU A 274 5.90 1.60 -2.65
C LEU A 274 6.84 1.14 -3.76
N TRP A 275 7.79 0.29 -3.40
CA TRP A 275 8.87 -0.13 -4.26
C TRP A 275 8.51 -1.22 -5.26
N TRP A 276 7.42 -1.95 -5.03
CA TRP A 276 6.85 -2.88 -6.00
C TRP A 276 6.15 -2.14 -7.14
N CYS A 277 5.60 -0.95 -6.85
CA CYS A 277 4.71 -0.22 -7.74
C CYS A 277 5.44 0.74 -8.70
N THR A 278 6.74 0.58 -8.92
CA THR A 278 7.55 1.44 -9.83
C THR A 278 7.35 1.14 -11.32
N GLY A 279 6.72 0.01 -11.67
CA GLY A 279 6.44 -0.42 -13.05
C GLY A 279 5.31 -1.45 -13.07
N LEU A 280 4.85 -1.90 -14.24
CA LEU A 280 3.80 -2.93 -14.34
C LEU A 280 4.34 -4.36 -14.18
N GLU A 281 5.65 -4.51 -14.34
CA GLU A 281 6.37 -5.76 -14.17
C GLU A 281 7.44 -5.58 -13.11
N PHE A 282 7.83 -6.68 -12.48
CA PHE A 282 8.89 -6.73 -11.48
C PHE A 282 9.83 -7.90 -11.74
N ARG A 283 11.11 -7.70 -11.44
CA ARG A 283 12.16 -8.68 -11.73
C ARG A 283 12.36 -9.63 -10.55
N ILE A 284 12.15 -10.92 -10.79
CA ILE A 284 12.42 -12.00 -9.84
C ILE A 284 13.73 -12.67 -10.19
N LEU A 285 14.57 -12.87 -9.19
CA LEU A 285 15.84 -13.58 -9.30
C LEU A 285 15.67 -15.03 -8.85
N ASP A 286 16.11 -15.95 -9.72
CA ASP A 286 16.20 -17.38 -9.45
C ASP A 286 17.69 -17.76 -9.34
N GLY A 287 18.17 -17.88 -8.10
CA GLY A 287 19.59 -18.08 -7.76
C GLY A 287 20.08 -17.06 -6.73
N PRO A 288 21.37 -17.14 -6.30
CA PRO A 288 21.92 -16.23 -5.30
C PRO A 288 22.31 -14.87 -5.89
N PHE A 289 22.35 -13.85 -5.03
CA PHE A 289 23.16 -12.65 -5.27
C PHE A 289 24.65 -12.98 -5.04
N ASP A 290 25.54 -12.24 -5.70
CA ASP A 290 26.96 -12.25 -5.37
C ASP A 290 27.27 -11.36 -4.16
N ASP A 291 28.53 -11.37 -3.71
CA ASP A 291 29.00 -10.60 -2.54
C ASP A 291 28.84 -9.08 -2.71
N SER A 292 28.66 -8.59 -3.95
CA SER A 292 28.43 -7.18 -4.26
C SER A 292 26.94 -6.80 -4.31
N GLY A 293 26.04 -7.75 -4.04
CA GLY A 293 24.59 -7.55 -4.15
C GLY A 293 24.08 -7.55 -5.59
N ASN A 294 24.93 -7.93 -6.55
CA ASN A 294 24.56 -8.06 -7.95
C ASN A 294 24.10 -9.49 -8.26
N ARG A 295 23.49 -9.65 -9.43
CA ARG A 295 23.12 -10.98 -9.93
C ARG A 295 24.37 -11.80 -10.20
N SER A 296 24.52 -12.93 -9.51
CA SER A 296 25.56 -13.93 -9.80
C SER A 296 25.49 -14.42 -11.24
N GLU A 297 26.64 -14.79 -11.83
CA GLU A 297 26.71 -15.36 -13.19
C GLU A 297 25.85 -16.62 -13.36
N THR A 298 25.64 -17.37 -12.29
CA THR A 298 24.82 -18.60 -12.27
C THR A 298 23.33 -18.34 -12.06
N ALA A 299 22.93 -17.11 -11.72
CA ALA A 299 21.55 -16.78 -11.41
C ALA A 299 20.80 -16.31 -12.67
N THR A 300 19.56 -16.78 -12.82
CA THR A 300 18.65 -16.32 -13.87
C THR A 300 17.66 -15.30 -13.29
N SER A 301 17.00 -14.54 -14.16
CA SER A 301 15.98 -13.60 -13.73
C SER A 301 14.82 -13.59 -14.69
N THR A 302 13.61 -13.52 -14.15
CA THR A 302 12.35 -13.48 -14.90
C THR A 302 11.59 -12.20 -14.59
N TRP A 303 10.93 -11.64 -15.60
CA TRP A 303 9.95 -10.57 -15.42
C TRP A 303 8.58 -11.21 -15.25
N VAL A 304 7.84 -10.75 -14.25
CA VAL A 304 6.46 -11.13 -13.97
C VAL A 304 5.67 -9.87 -13.68
N SER A 305 4.33 -9.93 -13.67
CA SER A 305 3.53 -8.78 -13.26
C SER A 305 3.85 -8.34 -11.83
N THR A 306 3.67 -7.05 -11.52
CA THR A 306 3.84 -6.55 -10.14
C THR A 306 2.97 -7.32 -9.15
N GLU A 307 1.74 -7.66 -9.54
CA GLU A 307 0.78 -8.41 -8.74
C GLU A 307 1.29 -9.83 -8.41
N GLU A 308 1.84 -10.55 -9.40
CA GLU A 308 2.42 -11.88 -9.18
C GLU A 308 3.66 -11.81 -8.28
N ALA A 309 4.54 -10.85 -8.52
CA ALA A 309 5.74 -10.63 -7.71
C ALA A 309 5.39 -10.33 -6.25
N TYR A 310 4.43 -9.43 -6.03
CA TYR A 310 3.94 -9.06 -4.71
C TYR A 310 3.27 -10.25 -4.01
N ALA A 311 2.39 -10.97 -4.71
CA ALA A 311 1.71 -12.14 -4.17
C ALA A 311 2.71 -13.22 -3.71
N MET A 312 3.79 -13.41 -4.47
CA MET A 312 4.86 -14.35 -4.12
C MET A 312 5.55 -13.96 -2.81
N ALA A 313 6.02 -12.71 -2.68
CA ALA A 313 6.65 -12.26 -1.45
C ALA A 313 5.71 -12.28 -0.24
N PHE A 314 4.45 -11.92 -0.44
CA PHE A 314 3.45 -11.90 0.62
C PHE A 314 3.11 -13.32 1.12
N ARG A 315 3.02 -14.31 0.21
CA ARG A 315 2.88 -15.72 0.59
C ARG A 315 4.08 -16.25 1.35
N GLU A 316 5.30 -15.89 0.93
CA GLU A 316 6.52 -16.27 1.66
C GLU A 316 6.54 -15.67 3.08
N MET A 317 6.07 -14.43 3.26
CA MET A 317 5.91 -13.81 4.58
C MET A 317 4.94 -14.59 5.47
N LEU A 318 3.77 -14.94 4.95
CA LEU A 318 2.79 -15.72 5.71
C LEU A 318 3.30 -17.11 6.06
N GLN A 319 3.98 -17.76 5.11
CA GLN A 319 4.59 -19.08 5.35
C GLN A 319 5.69 -19.01 6.41
N TRP A 320 6.60 -18.04 6.31
CA TRP A 320 7.64 -17.84 7.30
C TRP A 320 7.05 -17.59 8.69
N THR A 321 6.04 -16.73 8.77
CA THR A 321 5.33 -16.42 10.02
C THR A 321 4.71 -17.69 10.63
N ARG A 322 4.04 -18.52 9.81
CA ARG A 322 3.45 -19.80 10.25
C ARG A 322 4.50 -20.75 10.84
N GLU A 323 5.69 -20.78 10.27
CA GLU A 323 6.74 -21.73 10.62
C GLU A 323 7.60 -21.28 11.82
N HIS A 324 7.72 -19.97 12.05
CA HIS A 324 8.72 -19.41 13.00
C HIS A 324 8.13 -18.60 14.15
N MET A 325 6.81 -18.31 14.16
CA MET A 325 6.16 -17.54 15.21
C MET A 325 5.24 -18.40 16.08
N ASP A 326 5.28 -18.19 17.39
CA ASP A 326 4.28 -18.74 18.33
C ASP A 326 3.12 -17.74 18.48
N PHE A 327 1.97 -18.05 17.87
CA PHE A 327 0.78 -17.20 17.92
C PHE A 327 0.13 -17.10 19.31
N ASN A 328 0.56 -17.89 20.30
CA ASN A 328 0.12 -17.72 21.69
C ASN A 328 0.87 -16.60 22.41
N THR A 329 2.00 -16.16 21.88
CA THR A 329 2.83 -15.10 22.49
C THR A 329 3.03 -13.91 21.57
N THR A 330 3.01 -14.12 20.25
CA THR A 330 3.32 -13.10 19.26
C THR A 330 2.08 -12.56 18.57
N ARG A 331 2.00 -11.23 18.44
CA ARG A 331 1.02 -10.55 17.58
C ARG A 331 1.66 -10.14 16.26
N VAL A 332 1.01 -10.50 15.16
CA VAL A 332 1.47 -10.21 13.80
C VAL A 332 0.54 -9.19 13.17
N PHE A 333 1.10 -8.09 12.69
CA PHE A 333 0.40 -7.04 11.97
C PHE A 333 0.98 -6.87 10.57
N PHE A 334 0.14 -6.47 9.64
CA PHE A 334 0.57 -6.00 8.33
C PHE A 334 -0.08 -4.64 8.04
N THR A 335 0.73 -3.59 7.91
CA THR A 335 0.28 -2.26 7.51
C THR A 335 0.05 -2.24 6.01
N SER A 336 -1.17 -1.85 5.59
CA SER A 336 -1.54 -1.73 4.19
C SER A 336 -0.71 -0.67 3.44
N MET A 337 -0.97 -0.49 2.15
CA MET A 337 -0.26 0.51 1.37
C MET A 337 -0.40 1.94 1.93
N SER A 338 0.71 2.66 1.96
CA SER A 338 0.74 4.12 2.12
C SER A 338 0.58 4.76 0.74
N PRO A 339 -0.40 5.65 0.53
CA PRO A 339 -0.59 6.31 -0.75
C PRO A 339 0.46 7.37 -1.02
N THR A 340 0.52 7.80 -2.29
CA THR A 340 1.33 8.94 -2.75
C THR A 340 0.42 10.00 -3.37
N HIS A 341 0.85 11.26 -3.33
CA HIS A 341 0.11 12.40 -3.89
C HIS A 341 0.94 13.11 -4.97
N GLY A 342 1.35 12.35 -5.99
CA GLY A 342 2.25 12.81 -7.04
C GLY A 342 1.57 13.59 -8.19
N LYS A 343 0.24 13.54 -8.30
CA LYS A 343 -0.52 14.10 -9.42
C LYS A 343 -1.78 14.79 -8.94
N SER A 344 -1.82 16.12 -8.97
CA SER A 344 -2.97 16.86 -8.46
C SER A 344 -4.26 16.67 -9.27
N GLN A 345 -4.15 16.25 -10.53
CA GLN A 345 -5.32 15.92 -11.35
C GLN A 345 -6.17 14.80 -10.74
N ASP A 346 -5.57 13.92 -9.94
CA ASP A 346 -6.30 12.83 -9.28
C ASP A 346 -7.35 13.36 -8.30
N TRP A 347 -7.15 14.57 -7.74
CA TRP A 347 -8.09 15.24 -6.84
C TRP A 347 -8.64 16.55 -7.41
N GLY A 348 -8.63 16.70 -8.75
CA GLY A 348 -9.23 17.85 -9.44
C GLY A 348 -8.36 19.11 -9.51
N GLY A 349 -7.08 19.03 -9.14
CA GLY A 349 -6.11 20.12 -9.29
C GLY A 349 -5.54 20.26 -10.70
N GLU A 350 -4.64 21.23 -10.89
CA GLU A 350 -4.05 21.56 -12.19
C GLU A 350 -3.13 20.47 -12.73
N ALA A 351 -2.93 20.45 -14.06
CA ALA A 351 -2.02 19.51 -14.68
C ALA A 351 -0.55 19.82 -14.31
N GLY A 352 0.19 18.79 -13.88
CA GLY A 352 1.59 18.94 -13.46
C GLY A 352 1.77 19.50 -12.05
N GLY A 353 0.70 19.61 -11.26
CA GLY A 353 0.78 19.78 -9.82
C GLY A 353 0.94 18.45 -9.07
N ASN A 354 1.25 18.55 -7.79
CA ASN A 354 1.42 17.43 -6.85
C ASN A 354 1.10 17.92 -5.43
N CYS A 355 1.53 17.21 -4.38
CA CYS A 355 1.31 17.60 -2.99
C CYS A 355 1.93 18.95 -2.56
N TYR A 356 2.76 19.59 -3.38
CA TYR A 356 3.35 20.88 -3.03
C TYR A 356 2.29 21.98 -2.96
N GLY A 357 2.23 22.67 -1.81
CA GLY A 357 1.26 23.74 -1.54
C GLY A 357 -0.10 23.25 -1.06
N GLU A 358 -0.32 21.94 -0.96
CA GLU A 358 -1.56 21.37 -0.44
C GLU A 358 -1.60 21.50 1.09
N THR A 359 -2.62 22.19 1.60
CA THR A 359 -2.78 22.45 3.05
C THR A 359 -4.10 21.94 3.63
N GLU A 360 -4.98 21.44 2.75
CA GLU A 360 -6.27 20.85 3.09
C GLU A 360 -6.34 19.41 2.57
N MET A 361 -7.22 18.62 3.18
CA MET A 361 -7.46 17.22 2.78
C MET A 361 -8.24 17.14 1.46
N ILE A 362 -8.44 15.92 0.99
CA ILE A 362 -9.40 15.62 -0.07
C ILE A 362 -10.74 15.29 0.58
N ASP A 363 -11.78 16.02 0.21
CA ASP A 363 -13.13 15.87 0.77
C ASP A 363 -13.98 14.79 0.07
N ASP A 364 -13.56 14.33 -1.12
CA ASP A 364 -14.30 13.30 -1.86
C ASP A 364 -14.13 11.92 -1.20
N PRO A 365 -15.19 11.34 -0.59
CA PRO A 365 -15.12 10.04 0.07
C PRO A 365 -14.92 8.87 -0.92
N ALA A 366 -15.14 9.10 -2.22
CA ALA A 366 -14.87 8.12 -3.26
C ALA A 366 -13.46 8.23 -3.85
N TYR A 367 -12.65 9.19 -3.38
CA TYR A 367 -11.31 9.45 -3.91
C TYR A 367 -10.42 8.21 -3.83
N TRP A 368 -9.69 8.01 -4.92
CA TRP A 368 -8.65 7.00 -5.01
C TRP A 368 -7.59 7.40 -6.04
N GLY A 369 -6.39 7.70 -5.57
CA GLY A 369 -5.29 8.17 -6.40
C GLY A 369 -4.83 7.12 -7.41
N SER A 370 -4.40 7.57 -8.60
CA SER A 370 -3.96 6.71 -9.70
C SER A 370 -2.67 5.93 -9.38
N ASP A 371 -1.83 6.45 -8.48
CA ASP A 371 -0.59 5.81 -8.02
C ASP A 371 -0.85 4.75 -6.92
N SER A 372 -2.08 4.66 -6.42
CA SER A 372 -2.51 3.68 -5.42
C SER A 372 -3.13 2.46 -6.11
N ARG A 373 -2.41 1.33 -6.19
CA ARG A 373 -2.81 0.19 -7.00
C ARG A 373 -3.86 -0.67 -6.29
N ARG A 374 -5.12 -0.55 -6.72
CA ARG A 374 -6.23 -1.43 -6.28
C ARG A 374 -5.93 -2.91 -6.53
N SER A 375 -5.21 -3.22 -7.60
CA SER A 375 -4.83 -4.60 -7.96
C SER A 375 -3.94 -5.23 -6.89
N VAL A 376 -2.91 -4.53 -6.41
CA VAL A 376 -2.02 -5.01 -5.33
C VAL A 376 -2.78 -5.12 -4.01
N MET A 377 -3.67 -4.19 -3.69
CA MET A 377 -4.55 -4.32 -2.51
C MET A 377 -5.48 -5.54 -2.59
N ARG A 378 -6.00 -5.84 -3.78
CA ARG A 378 -6.80 -7.06 -4.01
C ARG A 378 -5.95 -8.31 -3.79
N VAL A 379 -4.72 -8.35 -4.31
CA VAL A 379 -3.78 -9.44 -4.07
C VAL A 379 -3.56 -9.68 -2.57
N ILE A 380 -3.36 -8.63 -1.77
CA ILE A 380 -3.23 -8.76 -0.31
C ILE A 380 -4.47 -9.44 0.28
N GLY A 381 -5.66 -8.95 -0.08
CA GLY A 381 -6.93 -9.50 0.39
C GLY A 381 -7.13 -10.97 -0.01
N ASP A 382 -6.86 -11.30 -1.28
CA ASP A 382 -7.01 -12.64 -1.83
C ASP A 382 -6.05 -13.63 -1.14
N VAL A 383 -4.80 -13.22 -0.91
CA VAL A 383 -3.82 -14.07 -0.23
C VAL A 383 -4.15 -14.23 1.27
N LEU A 384 -4.59 -13.17 1.96
CA LEU A 384 -5.01 -13.26 3.37
C LEU A 384 -6.24 -14.17 3.55
N HIS A 385 -7.23 -14.09 2.66
CA HIS A 385 -8.43 -14.94 2.72
C HIS A 385 -8.18 -16.38 2.23
N GLY A 386 -7.18 -16.58 1.38
CA GLY A 386 -6.78 -17.89 0.85
C GLY A 386 -5.63 -18.51 1.64
N ASP A 387 -4.40 -18.34 1.12
CA ASP A 387 -3.19 -19.01 1.61
C ASP A 387 -2.77 -18.59 3.04
N GLY A 388 -3.29 -17.46 3.53
CA GLY A 388 -3.02 -16.90 4.86
C GLY A 388 -4.15 -17.08 5.87
N ALA A 389 -5.25 -17.76 5.52
CA ALA A 389 -6.45 -17.78 6.36
C ALA A 389 -6.24 -18.39 7.77
N ASP A 390 -5.22 -19.23 7.92
CA ASP A 390 -4.81 -19.87 9.16
C ASP A 390 -3.77 -19.06 9.97
N VAL A 391 -3.23 -17.99 9.39
CA VAL A 391 -2.24 -17.11 10.04
C VAL A 391 -2.99 -15.91 10.67
N PRO A 392 -2.92 -15.70 12.00
CA PRO A 392 -3.64 -14.62 12.67
C PRO A 392 -2.98 -13.24 12.48
N VAL A 393 -2.84 -12.81 11.22
CA VAL A 393 -2.34 -11.48 10.87
C VAL A 393 -3.45 -10.45 11.03
N THR A 394 -3.20 -9.41 11.82
CA THR A 394 -4.07 -8.24 11.89
C THR A 394 -3.70 -7.26 10.77
N PHE A 395 -4.59 -7.08 9.80
CA PHE A 395 -4.38 -6.15 8.70
C PHE A 395 -4.74 -4.71 9.12
N LEU A 396 -3.73 -3.84 9.23
CA LEU A 396 -3.94 -2.41 9.51
C LEU A 396 -4.25 -1.69 8.19
N ASN A 397 -5.54 -1.57 7.86
CA ASN A 397 -5.99 -0.95 6.62
C ASN A 397 -5.97 0.59 6.71
N VAL A 398 -4.76 1.15 6.63
CA VAL A 398 -4.52 2.61 6.70
C VAL A 398 -4.65 3.31 5.34
N THR A 399 -4.95 2.58 4.27
CA THR A 399 -4.91 3.11 2.90
C THR A 399 -5.90 4.25 2.69
N GLN A 400 -7.20 3.99 2.89
CA GLN A 400 -8.26 4.95 2.53
C GLN A 400 -8.19 6.21 3.38
N LEU A 401 -7.98 6.07 4.70
CA LEU A 401 -7.81 7.24 5.57
C LEU A 401 -6.58 8.06 5.18
N SER A 402 -5.52 7.42 4.68
CA SER A 402 -4.30 8.13 4.25
C SER A 402 -4.47 8.80 2.89
N LEU A 403 -5.34 8.28 2.03
CA LEU A 403 -5.63 8.86 0.70
C LEU A 403 -6.20 10.26 0.82
N TYR A 404 -6.92 10.60 1.88
CA TYR A 404 -7.45 11.95 2.05
C TYR A 404 -6.37 12.97 2.41
N ARG A 405 -5.17 12.54 2.84
CA ARG A 405 -4.19 13.37 3.53
C ARG A 405 -3.13 13.97 2.62
N LYS A 406 -3.52 14.52 1.47
CA LYS A 406 -2.58 15.21 0.56
C LYS A 406 -1.81 16.36 1.25
N ASP A 407 -2.36 16.90 2.33
CA ASP A 407 -1.79 17.93 3.19
C ASP A 407 -0.63 17.45 4.08
N ALA A 408 -0.51 16.16 4.39
CA ALA A 408 0.39 15.69 5.45
C ALA A 408 1.81 15.30 4.98
N HIS A 409 2.09 15.41 3.68
CA HIS A 409 3.39 15.04 3.12
C HIS A 409 4.51 15.99 3.52
N THR A 410 5.74 15.47 3.52
CA THR A 410 6.95 16.27 3.74
C THR A 410 7.15 17.34 2.67
N SER A 411 6.73 17.07 1.44
CA SER A 411 6.87 17.99 0.31
C SER A 411 8.33 18.44 0.17
N VAL A 412 8.61 19.74 0.17
CA VAL A 412 9.96 20.30 0.13
C VAL A 412 10.59 20.49 1.51
N TYR A 413 9.79 20.38 2.58
CA TYR A 413 10.17 20.68 3.97
C TYR A 413 10.85 19.49 4.63
N LYS A 414 12.05 19.18 4.15
CA LYS A 414 12.83 18.04 4.62
C LYS A 414 14.31 18.25 4.31
N LYS A 415 15.17 17.50 4.99
CA LYS A 415 16.60 17.46 4.63
C LYS A 415 16.78 16.94 3.21
N GLN A 416 17.24 17.83 2.32
CA GLN A 416 17.69 17.50 0.98
C GLN A 416 19.17 17.11 1.04
N TRP A 417 19.46 15.81 0.87
CA TRP A 417 20.84 15.30 0.90
C TRP A 417 21.68 15.83 -0.26
N THR A 418 21.03 16.06 -1.40
CA THR A 418 21.60 16.79 -2.54
C THR A 418 20.92 18.15 -2.57
N PRO A 419 21.66 19.26 -2.48
CA PRO A 419 21.09 20.60 -2.60
C PRO A 419 20.29 20.74 -3.92
N PRO A 420 19.07 21.31 -3.90
CA PRO A 420 18.31 21.55 -5.12
C PRO A 420 19.06 22.48 -6.09
N THR A 421 18.91 22.25 -7.40
CA THR A 421 19.46 23.14 -8.44
C THR A 421 18.69 24.47 -8.50
N ALA A 422 19.22 25.45 -9.25
CA ALA A 422 18.51 26.70 -9.47
C ALA A 422 17.17 26.50 -10.19
N GLU A 423 17.08 25.56 -11.15
CA GLU A 423 15.81 25.23 -11.80
C GLU A 423 14.83 24.59 -10.81
N GLN A 424 15.31 23.69 -9.95
CA GLN A 424 14.46 23.06 -8.92
C GLN A 424 13.95 24.10 -7.92
N LEU A 425 14.79 25.01 -7.45
CA LEU A 425 14.35 26.09 -6.55
C LEU A 425 13.30 27.01 -7.19
N ALA A 426 13.38 27.21 -8.51
CA ALA A 426 12.39 27.98 -9.27
C ALA A 426 11.05 27.23 -9.47
N ASP A 427 11.08 25.89 -9.44
CA ASP A 427 9.89 25.04 -9.49
C ASP A 427 9.89 23.99 -8.37
N PRO A 428 9.45 24.35 -7.14
CA PRO A 428 9.48 23.45 -5.99
C PRO A 428 8.73 22.13 -6.17
N LYS A 429 7.73 22.10 -7.06
CA LYS A 429 7.00 20.88 -7.40
C LYS A 429 7.92 19.79 -7.95
N SER A 430 9.00 20.18 -8.65
CA SER A 430 9.95 19.25 -9.29
C SER A 430 10.75 18.38 -8.30
N TYR A 431 10.83 18.77 -7.03
CA TYR A 431 11.57 18.03 -6.00
C TYR A 431 10.76 17.79 -4.71
N ALA A 432 9.45 18.03 -4.75
CA ALA A 432 8.55 17.75 -3.65
C ALA A 432 8.44 16.24 -3.39
N ASP A 433 8.61 15.84 -2.13
CA ASP A 433 8.39 14.47 -1.68
C ASP A 433 6.93 14.27 -1.29
N CYS A 434 6.18 13.65 -2.22
CA CYS A 434 4.77 13.30 -2.05
C CYS A 434 4.58 11.82 -1.69
N VAL A 435 5.55 11.26 -0.97
CA VAL A 435 5.58 9.87 -0.50
C VAL A 435 5.63 9.84 1.03
N HIS A 436 6.62 10.54 1.60
CA HIS A 436 6.87 10.51 3.04
C HIS A 436 6.02 11.55 3.78
N TRP A 437 5.80 11.31 5.06
CA TRP A 437 4.88 12.06 5.91
C TRP A 437 5.64 12.90 6.94
N CYS A 438 5.16 14.11 7.22
CA CYS A 438 5.68 14.89 8.35
C CYS A 438 5.38 14.18 9.68
N LEU A 439 6.27 14.35 10.66
CA LEU A 439 6.05 13.92 12.05
C LEU A 439 6.15 15.13 12.99
N PRO A 440 5.19 15.36 13.91
CA PRO A 440 3.95 14.61 14.12
C PRO A 440 2.97 14.73 12.95
N GLY A 441 2.07 13.76 12.77
CA GLY A 441 1.15 13.76 11.63
C GLY A 441 0.42 12.43 11.40
N LEU A 442 0.23 12.08 10.13
CA LEU A 442 -0.59 10.94 9.71
C LEU A 442 -0.16 9.60 10.35
N GLN A 443 1.14 9.36 10.48
CA GLN A 443 1.63 8.08 11.00
C GLN A 443 1.36 7.90 12.50
N ASP A 444 1.06 8.98 13.23
CA ASP A 444 0.58 8.90 14.62
C ASP A 444 -0.78 8.21 14.67
N THR A 445 -1.66 8.51 13.71
CA THR A 445 -2.95 7.82 13.56
C THR A 445 -2.78 6.34 13.21
N TRP A 446 -1.78 5.98 12.41
CA TRP A 446 -1.48 4.56 12.16
C TRP A 446 -1.10 3.84 13.45
N ASN A 447 -0.36 4.50 14.35
CA ASN A 447 0.00 3.96 15.65
C ASN A 447 -1.16 3.96 16.66
N GLU A 448 -2.12 4.89 16.57
CA GLU A 448 -3.37 4.81 17.33
C GLU A 448 -4.22 3.61 16.90
N LEU A 449 -4.26 3.30 15.59
CA LEU A 449 -4.93 2.10 15.08
C LEU A 449 -4.20 0.82 15.49
N LEU A 450 -2.87 0.81 15.46
CA LEU A 450 -2.06 -0.29 16.00
C LEU A 450 -2.33 -0.48 17.49
N TYR A 451 -2.29 0.59 18.29
CA TYR A 451 -2.60 0.55 19.73
C TYR A 451 -4.00 -0.01 19.98
N THR A 452 -4.99 0.49 19.22
CA THR A 452 -6.37 0.03 19.32
C THR A 452 -6.47 -1.46 19.02
N LYS A 453 -5.95 -1.93 17.88
CA LYS A 453 -6.02 -3.35 17.52
C LYS A 453 -5.13 -4.25 18.36
N LEU A 454 -4.08 -3.73 18.98
CA LEU A 454 -3.24 -4.50 19.89
C LEU A 454 -3.99 -4.85 21.19
N PHE A 455 -4.62 -3.85 21.80
CA PHE A 455 -5.28 -4.00 23.10
C PHE A 455 -6.79 -4.26 23.03
N TYR A 456 -7.45 -3.89 21.95
CA TYR A 456 -8.90 -3.97 21.73
C TYR A 456 -9.15 -4.46 20.29
N PRO A 457 -8.77 -5.72 19.99
CA PRO A 457 -8.75 -6.27 18.63
C PRO A 457 -10.11 -6.34 17.94
#